data_AF-A0A2H2Z7I4-F1
#
_entry.id   AF-A0A2H2Z7I4-F1
#
_cell.length_a   1.000
_cell.length_b   1.000
_cell.length_c   1.000
_cell.angle_alpha   90.00
_cell.angle_beta   90.00
_cell.angle_gamma   90.00
#
_symmetry.space_group_name_H-M   'P 1'
#
loop_
_entity.id
_entity.type
_entity.pdbx_description
1 polymer ?
#
loop_
_entity_poly.entity_id
_entity_poly.type
_entity_poly.pdbx_seq_one_letter_code
_entity_poly.pdbx_strand_id
1 'polypeptide(L)'
;MSTSSGTPESWIASFCALPGHEYFAEVSEEFIEDDFNLTGLQTQVAMYKEALEMILDVEPEDDEDDEEEEEDDDENESGLEEADRADLRHGAERRHHSRMASDLSVIESSAEMLYGLIHQRFICSRVGIQQMSEKYEFGHFGCCPRTHCEQARTLPVGLSDIPGEDTVKLFCPSCLDVYVPPNSRFQTVDGAFFGRTFGALFLLTFPEYDLTKRGADVLSTTNSKVPDDERIINGMYAKNIAPGLGRGHIYEPKIYGFKVSERARSGPRMQWLRDRPDDITELDEARLYHEQNPDSEEEDDESMAVNGRALVRRRLPGNARLRQRQNHSGSPMALSANGAESEL
;
A
#
# COMPACT_ATOMS: atom_id res chain seq x y z
N MET A 1 -15.77 -33.62 -22.03
CA MET A 1 -15.01 -32.38 -21.80
C MET A 1 -15.99 -31.25 -21.99
N SER A 2 -16.57 -30.77 -20.90
CA SER A 2 -17.53 -29.68 -20.93
C SER A 2 -16.73 -28.39 -20.86
N THR A 3 -16.61 -27.71 -21.99
CA THR A 3 -16.16 -26.32 -22.03
C THR A 3 -17.31 -25.49 -21.47
N SER A 4 -17.28 -25.19 -20.17
CA SER A 4 -18.12 -24.11 -19.64
C SER A 4 -17.73 -22.86 -20.42
N SER A 5 -18.68 -22.28 -21.16
CA SER A 5 -18.60 -20.92 -21.66
C SER A 5 -18.43 -20.01 -20.45
N GLY A 6 -17.17 -19.73 -20.10
CA GLY A 6 -16.85 -18.76 -19.07
C GLY A 6 -17.38 -17.41 -19.52
N THR A 7 -18.03 -16.70 -18.62
CA THR A 7 -18.20 -15.25 -18.74
C THR A 7 -16.85 -14.64 -19.12
N PRO A 8 -16.79 -13.67 -20.05
CA PRO A 8 -15.57 -12.95 -20.32
C PRO A 8 -14.99 -12.46 -18.98
N GLU A 9 -13.68 -12.65 -18.79
CA GLU A 9 -12.98 -12.18 -17.60
C GLU A 9 -12.99 -10.64 -17.66
N SER A 10 -13.52 -9.98 -16.62
CA SER A 10 -13.58 -8.53 -16.58
C SER A 10 -12.18 -7.92 -16.56
N TRP A 11 -12.04 -6.66 -16.96
CA TRP A 11 -10.77 -5.94 -16.90
C TRP A 11 -10.15 -6.01 -15.51
N ILE A 12 -10.97 -5.85 -14.45
CA ILE A 12 -10.54 -5.91 -13.04
C ILE A 12 -9.95 -7.28 -12.67
N ALA A 13 -10.63 -8.36 -13.05
CA ALA A 13 -10.16 -9.71 -12.79
C ALA A 13 -8.86 -10.00 -13.55
N SER A 14 -8.80 -9.62 -14.83
CA SER A 14 -7.62 -9.73 -15.68
C SER A 14 -6.42 -8.96 -15.11
N PHE A 15 -6.63 -7.71 -14.68
CA PHE A 15 -5.62 -6.87 -14.06
C PHE A 15 -5.08 -7.49 -12.76
N CYS A 16 -5.96 -8.00 -11.89
CA CYS A 16 -5.56 -8.63 -10.63
C CYS A 16 -4.85 -9.99 -10.83
N ALA A 17 -5.07 -10.66 -11.96
CA ALA A 17 -4.42 -11.91 -12.32
C ALA A 17 -3.00 -11.73 -12.90
N LEU A 18 -2.60 -10.50 -13.26
CA LEU A 18 -1.28 -10.23 -13.82
C LEU A 18 -0.14 -10.60 -12.83
N PRO A 19 1.00 -11.12 -13.34
CA PRO A 19 2.16 -11.38 -12.49
C PRO A 19 2.67 -10.10 -11.81
N GLY A 20 2.71 -10.11 -10.47
CA GLY A 20 3.07 -8.93 -9.66
C GLY A 20 1.86 -8.23 -9.05
N HIS A 21 0.64 -8.49 -9.53
CA HIS A 21 -0.60 -7.87 -9.02
C HIS A 21 -1.28 -8.71 -7.93
N GLU A 22 -0.58 -9.71 -7.38
CA GLU A 22 -1.17 -10.62 -6.38
C GLU A 22 -1.55 -9.92 -5.08
N TYR A 23 -1.12 -8.68 -4.85
CA TYR A 23 -1.47 -7.90 -3.67
C TYR A 23 -2.79 -7.13 -3.81
N PHE A 24 -3.30 -6.90 -5.02
CA PHE A 24 -4.53 -6.14 -5.25
C PHE A 24 -5.78 -6.93 -4.83
N ALA A 25 -6.73 -6.27 -4.18
CA ALA A 25 -8.09 -6.76 -4.06
C ALA A 25 -8.87 -6.43 -5.34
N GLU A 26 -9.85 -7.27 -5.69
CA GLU A 26 -10.78 -6.98 -6.78
C GLU A 26 -11.82 -5.98 -6.27
N VAL A 27 -11.73 -4.74 -6.77
CA VAL A 27 -12.67 -3.67 -6.41
C VAL A 27 -14.01 -3.99 -7.05
N SER A 28 -15.08 -3.96 -6.25
CA SER A 28 -16.44 -4.16 -6.78
C SER A 28 -16.85 -3.01 -7.70
N GLU A 29 -17.47 -3.31 -8.84
CA GLU A 29 -18.02 -2.31 -9.76
C GLU A 29 -18.96 -1.32 -9.05
N GLU A 30 -19.81 -1.81 -8.12
CA GLU A 30 -20.69 -0.96 -7.29
C GLU A 30 -19.94 0.14 -6.51
N PHE A 31 -18.68 -0.10 -6.14
CA PHE A 31 -17.86 0.92 -5.45
C PHE A 31 -17.33 1.97 -6.41
N ILE A 32 -17.04 1.56 -7.65
CA ILE A 32 -16.50 2.41 -8.72
C ILE A 32 -17.63 3.27 -9.32
N GLU A 33 -18.83 2.72 -9.49
CA GLU A 33 -20.00 3.42 -10.02
C GLU A 33 -20.50 4.57 -9.11
N ASP A 34 -20.15 4.56 -7.81
CA ASP A 34 -20.45 5.66 -6.90
C ASP A 34 -19.38 6.76 -7.01
N ASP A 35 -19.69 7.81 -7.78
CA ASP A 35 -18.87 9.00 -8.01
C ASP A 35 -18.30 9.63 -6.72
N PHE A 36 -19.01 9.50 -5.59
CA PHE A 36 -18.50 10.02 -4.31
C PHE A 36 -17.17 9.39 -3.94
N ASN A 37 -16.99 8.09 -4.18
CA ASN A 37 -15.76 7.35 -3.90
C ASN A 37 -14.60 7.76 -4.82
N LEU A 38 -14.91 8.32 -5.99
CA LEU A 38 -13.92 8.74 -7.01
C LEU A 38 -13.55 10.23 -6.93
N THR A 39 -14.16 10.98 -6.01
CA THR A 39 -13.95 12.43 -5.85
C THR A 39 -12.47 12.82 -5.89
N GLY A 40 -12.11 13.75 -6.78
CA GLY A 40 -10.76 14.30 -6.93
C GLY A 40 -9.75 13.44 -7.70
N LEU A 41 -10.13 12.27 -8.20
CA LEU A 41 -9.25 11.45 -9.06
C LEU A 41 -9.17 11.98 -10.50
N GLN A 42 -10.24 12.61 -10.99
CA GLN A 42 -10.29 13.19 -12.35
C GLN A 42 -9.15 14.18 -12.64
N THR A 43 -8.69 14.92 -11.63
CA THR A 43 -7.59 15.89 -11.81
C THR A 43 -6.20 15.26 -11.75
N GLN A 44 -6.11 13.98 -11.39
CA GLN A 44 -4.84 13.26 -11.18
C GLN A 44 -4.50 12.31 -12.34
N VAL A 45 -5.50 11.87 -13.10
CA VAL A 45 -5.35 10.88 -14.18
C VAL A 45 -5.71 11.53 -15.53
N ALA A 46 -4.85 11.34 -16.53
CA ALA A 46 -5.14 11.77 -17.90
C ALA A 46 -6.17 10.83 -18.56
N MET A 47 -6.99 11.32 -19.50
CA MET A 47 -8.00 10.48 -20.16
C MET A 47 -8.90 9.75 -19.14
N TYR A 48 -9.31 10.45 -18.07
CA TYR A 48 -10.01 9.86 -16.93
C TYR A 48 -11.29 9.12 -17.34
N LYS A 49 -12.05 9.69 -18.29
CA LYS A 49 -13.33 9.13 -18.72
C LYS A 49 -13.11 7.81 -19.45
N GLU A 50 -12.21 7.82 -20.42
CA GLU A 50 -11.84 6.69 -21.26
C GLU A 50 -11.17 5.58 -20.42
N ALA A 51 -10.34 5.95 -19.46
CA ALA A 51 -9.74 5.01 -18.51
C ALA A 51 -10.79 4.36 -17.60
N LEU A 52 -11.80 5.11 -17.15
CA LEU A 52 -12.89 4.58 -16.33
C LEU A 52 -13.80 3.64 -17.13
N GLU A 53 -14.11 3.99 -18.37
CA GLU A 53 -14.87 3.15 -19.30
C GLU A 53 -14.14 1.83 -19.57
N MET A 54 -12.83 1.88 -19.78
CA MET A 54 -11.99 0.67 -19.91
C MET A 54 -12.02 -0.22 -18.66
N ILE A 55 -11.93 0.35 -17.46
CA ILE A 55 -11.97 -0.42 -16.19
C ILE A 55 -13.32 -1.13 -16.01
N LEU A 56 -14.41 -0.50 -16.46
CA LEU A 56 -15.78 -0.99 -16.33
C LEU A 56 -16.23 -1.85 -17.53
N ASP A 57 -15.33 -2.19 -18.45
CA ASP A 57 -15.63 -2.93 -19.69
C ASP A 57 -16.83 -2.32 -20.47
N VAL A 58 -16.95 -0.99 -20.46
CA VAL A 58 -17.97 -0.27 -21.23
C VAL A 58 -17.52 -0.24 -22.68
N GLU A 59 -18.30 -0.86 -23.57
CA GLU A 59 -18.04 -0.81 -25.01
C GLU A 59 -18.05 0.66 -25.47
N PRO A 60 -17.04 1.12 -26.22
CA PRO A 60 -17.10 2.43 -26.83
C PRO A 60 -18.34 2.48 -27.73
N GLU A 61 -19.09 3.57 -27.67
CA GLU A 61 -20.14 3.80 -28.66
C GLU A 61 -19.43 3.82 -30.03
N ASP A 62 -19.77 2.88 -30.92
CA ASP A 62 -19.16 2.83 -32.26
C ASP A 62 -19.46 4.18 -32.94
N ASP A 63 -18.44 5.03 -33.09
CA ASP A 63 -18.49 6.28 -33.85
C ASP A 63 -18.60 5.97 -35.37
N GLU A 64 -19.53 5.11 -35.78
CA GLU A 64 -19.87 4.84 -37.20
C GLU A 64 -20.32 6.12 -37.92
N ASP A 65 -20.62 7.20 -37.19
CA ASP A 65 -21.01 8.51 -37.73
C ASP A 65 -19.81 9.37 -38.20
N ASP A 66 -18.56 9.09 -37.78
CA ASP A 66 -17.37 9.86 -38.19
C ASP A 66 -16.73 9.35 -39.50
N GLU A 67 -17.05 8.13 -39.94
CA GLU A 67 -16.55 7.59 -41.22
C GLU A 67 -17.23 8.24 -42.45
N GLU A 68 -18.41 8.84 -42.29
CA GLU A 68 -19.15 9.47 -43.40
C GLU A 68 -18.70 10.91 -43.70
N GLU A 69 -18.03 11.63 -42.78
CA GLU A 69 -17.64 13.04 -43.01
C GLU A 69 -16.34 13.23 -43.84
N GLU A 70 -15.45 12.23 -43.93
CA GLU A 70 -14.19 12.36 -44.71
C GLU A 70 -14.28 11.88 -46.17
N GLU A 71 -15.31 11.14 -46.58
CA GLU A 71 -15.50 10.78 -48.00
C GLU A 71 -15.92 11.99 -48.87
N ASP A 72 -16.51 13.03 -48.27
CA ASP A 72 -17.02 14.20 -48.99
C ASP A 72 -15.94 15.25 -49.37
N ASP A 73 -14.75 15.20 -48.76
CA ASP A 73 -13.67 16.16 -49.07
C ASP A 73 -12.79 15.74 -50.27
N ASP A 74 -12.89 14.48 -50.72
CA ASP A 74 -12.08 13.93 -51.82
C ASP A 74 -12.61 14.24 -53.23
N GLU A 75 -13.84 14.76 -53.35
CA GLU A 75 -14.44 15.15 -54.63
C GLU A 75 -13.85 16.45 -55.23
N ASN A 76 -13.04 17.21 -54.48
CA ASN A 76 -12.55 18.52 -54.92
C ASN A 76 -11.05 18.60 -55.32
N GLU A 77 -10.40 17.47 -55.64
CA GLU A 77 -9.01 17.49 -56.15
C GLU A 77 -8.85 16.75 -57.49
N SER A 78 -9.44 17.30 -58.55
CA SER A 78 -9.45 16.74 -59.92
C SER A 78 -8.10 16.81 -60.68
N GLY A 79 -6.95 16.77 -59.99
CA GLY A 79 -5.64 17.07 -60.57
C GLY A 79 -4.49 16.07 -60.38
N LEU A 80 -4.65 14.99 -59.60
CA LEU A 80 -3.56 14.06 -59.25
C LEU A 80 -3.69 12.68 -59.90
N GLU A 81 -2.55 12.03 -60.22
CA GLU A 81 -2.52 10.67 -60.78
C GLU A 81 -3.00 9.63 -59.75
N GLU A 82 -3.70 8.60 -60.21
CA GLU A 82 -4.39 7.58 -59.37
C GLU A 82 -3.44 6.83 -58.42
N ALA A 83 -2.17 6.69 -58.79
CA ALA A 83 -1.14 6.05 -57.96
C ALA A 83 -0.71 6.92 -56.75
N ASP A 84 -0.66 8.25 -56.91
CA ASP A 84 -0.27 9.17 -55.83
C ASP A 84 -1.39 9.35 -54.80
N ARG A 85 -2.66 9.29 -55.24
CA ARG A 85 -3.84 9.27 -54.34
C ARG A 85 -3.87 8.01 -53.46
N ALA A 86 -3.53 6.85 -54.03
CA ALA A 86 -3.46 5.61 -53.26
C ALA A 86 -2.36 5.68 -52.18
N ASP A 87 -1.17 6.17 -52.49
CA ASP A 87 -0.07 6.25 -51.51
C ASP A 87 -0.35 7.27 -50.39
N LEU A 88 -1.04 8.38 -50.71
CA LEU A 88 -1.50 9.37 -49.72
C LEU A 88 -2.59 8.81 -48.78
N ARG A 89 -3.58 8.07 -49.32
CA ARG A 89 -4.61 7.39 -48.53
C ARG A 89 -4.02 6.32 -47.62
N HIS A 90 -3.16 5.43 -48.14
CA HIS A 90 -2.46 4.44 -47.31
C HIS A 90 -1.55 5.08 -46.26
N GLY A 91 -0.96 6.24 -46.57
CA GLY A 91 -0.19 7.05 -45.63
C GLY A 91 -1.04 7.74 -44.56
N ALA A 92 -2.26 8.16 -44.88
CA ALA A 92 -3.23 8.72 -43.94
C ALA A 92 -3.79 7.62 -43.01
N GLU A 93 -4.21 6.49 -43.56
CA GLU A 93 -4.68 5.30 -42.81
C GLU A 93 -3.62 4.79 -41.84
N ARG A 94 -2.35 4.68 -42.27
CA ARG A 94 -1.24 4.29 -41.38
C ARG A 94 -0.97 5.30 -40.27
N ARG A 95 -1.11 6.60 -40.55
CA ARG A 95 -0.96 7.65 -39.54
C ARG A 95 -2.12 7.65 -38.56
N HIS A 96 -3.34 7.42 -39.03
CA HIS A 96 -4.53 7.27 -38.20
C HIS A 96 -4.41 6.07 -37.26
N HIS A 97 -4.10 4.89 -37.81
CA HIS A 97 -3.87 3.68 -37.01
C HIS A 97 -2.73 3.83 -36.00
N SER A 98 -1.66 4.57 -36.34
CA SER A 98 -0.58 4.85 -35.40
C SER A 98 -0.99 5.79 -34.26
N ARG A 99 -1.93 6.72 -34.49
CA ARG A 99 -2.45 7.65 -33.47
C ARG A 99 -3.42 6.94 -32.53
N MET A 100 -4.35 6.17 -33.09
CA MET A 100 -5.27 5.31 -32.33
C MET A 100 -4.51 4.34 -31.42
N ALA A 101 -3.42 3.73 -31.92
CA ALA A 101 -2.58 2.85 -31.11
C ALA A 101 -1.83 3.57 -29.98
N SER A 102 -1.38 4.81 -30.19
CA SER A 102 -0.76 5.60 -29.11
C SER A 102 -1.79 6.03 -28.07
N ASP A 103 -2.99 6.40 -28.49
CA ASP A 103 -4.05 6.83 -27.59
C ASP A 103 -4.53 5.64 -26.73
N LEU A 104 -4.67 4.45 -27.32
CA LEU A 104 -4.97 3.23 -26.58
C LEU A 104 -3.92 2.93 -25.51
N SER A 105 -2.62 3.05 -25.83
CA SER A 105 -1.56 2.81 -24.85
C SER A 105 -1.57 3.82 -23.69
N VAL A 106 -1.97 5.07 -23.96
CA VAL A 106 -2.13 6.09 -22.93
C VAL A 106 -3.33 5.76 -22.06
N ILE A 107 -4.46 5.36 -22.66
CA ILE A 107 -5.66 4.96 -21.93
C ILE A 107 -5.38 3.74 -21.04
N GLU A 108 -4.68 2.72 -21.53
CA GLU A 108 -4.26 1.55 -20.73
C GLU A 108 -3.44 1.99 -19.51
N SER A 109 -2.42 2.83 -19.71
CA SER A 109 -1.59 3.33 -18.60
C SER A 109 -2.38 4.18 -17.59
N SER A 110 -3.34 4.96 -18.08
CA SER A 110 -4.25 5.74 -17.25
C SER A 110 -5.23 4.87 -16.47
N ALA A 111 -5.71 3.77 -17.07
CA ALA A 111 -6.59 2.80 -16.42
C ALA A 111 -5.86 2.09 -15.28
N GLU A 112 -4.62 1.63 -15.49
CA GLU A 112 -3.81 1.03 -14.43
C GLU A 112 -3.60 2.01 -13.25
N MET A 113 -3.25 3.26 -13.57
CA MET A 113 -3.04 4.31 -12.55
C MET A 113 -4.34 4.63 -11.80
N LEU A 114 -5.46 4.78 -12.51
CA LEU A 114 -6.76 5.07 -11.94
C LEU A 114 -7.22 3.94 -11.02
N TYR A 115 -7.15 2.69 -11.51
CA TYR A 115 -7.52 1.52 -10.72
C TYR A 115 -6.69 1.41 -9.45
N GLY A 116 -5.37 1.67 -9.53
CA GLY A 116 -4.50 1.70 -8.36
C GLY A 116 -4.91 2.75 -7.31
N LEU A 117 -5.29 3.95 -7.73
CA LEU A 117 -5.78 5.01 -6.83
C LEU A 117 -7.17 4.69 -6.24
N ILE A 118 -8.04 4.04 -7.00
CA ILE A 118 -9.33 3.53 -6.51
C ILE A 118 -9.08 2.45 -5.47
N HIS A 119 -8.18 1.51 -5.76
CA HIS A 119 -7.82 0.41 -4.87
C HIS A 119 -7.32 0.92 -3.51
N GLN A 120 -6.48 1.95 -3.48
CA GLN A 120 -6.00 2.59 -2.25
C GLN A 120 -7.16 3.02 -1.32
N ARG A 121 -8.23 3.57 -1.91
CA ARG A 121 -9.44 3.97 -1.18
C ARG A 121 -10.28 2.76 -0.79
N PHE A 122 -10.46 1.83 -1.73
CA PHE A 122 -11.30 0.65 -1.55
C PHE A 122 -10.83 -0.24 -0.40
N ILE A 123 -9.53 -0.50 -0.26
CA ILE A 123 -9.00 -1.37 0.82
C ILE A 123 -9.16 -0.77 2.22
N CYS A 124 -9.52 0.51 2.33
CA CYS A 124 -9.90 1.17 3.58
C CYS A 124 -11.42 1.15 3.84
N SER A 125 -12.23 0.68 2.89
CA SER A 125 -13.67 0.46 3.06
C SER A 125 -13.96 -0.84 3.82
N ARG A 126 -15.19 -1.03 4.29
CA ARG A 126 -15.60 -2.26 4.99
C ARG A 126 -15.46 -3.51 4.11
N VAL A 127 -15.80 -3.40 2.83
CA VAL A 127 -15.74 -4.53 1.89
C VAL A 127 -14.29 -4.83 1.51
N GLY A 128 -13.53 -3.80 1.12
CA GLY A 128 -12.14 -3.99 0.70
C GLY A 128 -11.23 -4.47 1.83
N ILE A 129 -11.39 -3.96 3.04
CA ILE A 129 -10.58 -4.41 4.18
C ILE A 129 -10.86 -5.87 4.54
N GLN A 130 -12.11 -6.33 4.36
CA GLN A 130 -12.49 -7.72 4.56
C GLN A 130 -11.85 -8.63 3.51
N GLN A 131 -11.88 -8.25 2.22
CA GLN A 131 -11.16 -8.99 1.17
C GLN A 131 -9.65 -9.08 1.46
N MET A 132 -9.03 -7.98 1.88
CA MET A 132 -7.61 -7.97 2.24
C MET A 132 -7.31 -8.83 3.47
N SER A 133 -8.27 -9.00 4.38
CA SER A 133 -8.15 -9.90 5.53
C SER A 133 -8.05 -11.36 5.12
N GLU A 134 -8.85 -11.78 4.14
CA GLU A 134 -8.81 -13.13 3.59
C GLU A 134 -7.45 -13.40 2.93
N LYS A 135 -6.97 -12.44 2.11
CA LYS A 135 -5.63 -12.51 1.51
C LYS A 135 -4.52 -12.55 2.56
N TYR A 136 -4.68 -11.82 3.67
CA TYR A 136 -3.74 -11.87 4.79
C TYR A 136 -3.76 -13.24 5.46
N GLU A 137 -4.93 -13.85 5.72
CA GLU A 137 -5.03 -15.19 6.31
C GLU A 137 -4.34 -16.25 5.46
N PHE A 138 -4.55 -16.22 4.15
CA PHE A 138 -3.90 -17.11 3.19
C PHE A 138 -2.41 -16.81 2.96
N GLY A 139 -1.87 -15.73 3.54
CA GLY A 139 -0.46 -15.39 3.42
C GLY A 139 -0.05 -14.89 2.03
N HIS A 140 -0.99 -14.37 1.24
CA HIS A 140 -0.72 -13.87 -0.12
C HIS A 140 0.33 -12.75 -0.15
N PHE A 141 0.43 -11.97 0.92
CA PHE A 141 1.39 -10.86 1.05
C PHE A 141 2.80 -11.30 1.47
N GLY A 142 3.01 -12.59 1.73
CA GLY A 142 4.28 -13.13 2.19
C GLY A 142 4.52 -12.97 3.68
N CYS A 143 5.79 -13.11 4.07
CA CYS A 143 6.22 -13.20 5.45
C CYS A 143 7.45 -12.32 5.71
N CYS A 144 7.62 -11.94 6.97
CA CYS A 144 8.75 -11.14 7.43
C CYS A 144 10.09 -11.85 7.17
N PRO A 145 11.10 -11.17 6.59
CA PRO A 145 12.41 -11.75 6.34
C PRO A 145 13.26 -11.89 7.61
N ARG A 146 12.88 -11.27 8.74
CA ARG A 146 13.63 -11.40 10.00
C ARG A 146 13.42 -12.77 10.61
N THR A 147 14.53 -13.44 10.91
CA THR A 147 14.55 -14.76 11.57
C THR A 147 13.75 -14.80 12.88
N HIS A 148 13.89 -13.77 13.72
CA HIS A 148 13.19 -13.70 15.03
C HIS A 148 11.72 -13.27 14.95
N CYS A 149 11.21 -12.97 13.76
CA CYS A 149 9.77 -12.81 13.53
C CYS A 149 9.09 -14.13 13.15
N GLU A 150 9.85 -15.21 12.99
CA GLU A 150 9.32 -16.57 12.83
C GLU A 150 8.28 -16.68 11.70
N GLN A 151 8.57 -16.02 10.57
CA GLN A 151 7.68 -15.95 9.39
C GLN A 151 6.33 -15.28 9.68
N ALA A 152 6.27 -14.29 10.57
CA ALA A 152 5.08 -13.45 10.73
C ALA A 152 4.61 -12.89 9.38
N ARG A 153 3.31 -12.99 9.11
CA ARG A 153 2.71 -12.49 7.87
C ARG A 153 2.83 -10.97 7.77
N THR A 154 2.97 -10.48 6.56
CA THR A 154 3.13 -9.04 6.27
C THR A 154 1.89 -8.45 5.62
N LEU A 155 1.81 -7.12 5.60
CA LEU A 155 0.77 -6.35 4.91
C LEU A 155 1.42 -5.45 3.87
N PRO A 156 0.82 -5.26 2.68
CA PRO A 156 1.31 -4.28 1.72
C PRO A 156 1.13 -2.86 2.28
N VAL A 157 2.08 -1.98 1.98
CA VAL A 157 2.07 -0.57 2.42
C VAL A 157 2.80 0.31 1.41
N GLY A 158 2.27 1.52 1.18
CA GLY A 158 2.97 2.60 0.50
C GLY A 158 3.76 3.45 1.49
N LEU A 159 4.97 3.87 1.13
CA LEU A 159 5.72 4.87 1.92
C LEU A 159 5.28 6.31 1.63
N SER A 160 4.57 6.51 0.53
CA SER A 160 3.92 7.75 0.12
C SER A 160 2.54 7.45 -0.44
N ASP A 161 1.68 8.47 -0.46
CA ASP A 161 0.38 8.43 -1.15
C ASP A 161 0.47 9.14 -2.52
N ILE A 162 1.66 9.59 -2.92
CA ILE A 162 1.91 10.26 -4.20
C ILE A 162 2.46 9.22 -5.19
N PRO A 163 1.77 8.98 -6.33
CA PRO A 163 2.24 8.04 -7.35
C PRO A 163 3.63 8.41 -7.89
N GLY A 164 4.43 7.40 -8.20
CA GLY A 164 5.78 7.48 -8.75
C GLY A 164 6.89 7.73 -7.73
N GLU A 165 6.59 7.94 -6.45
CA GLU A 165 7.61 8.20 -5.43
C GLU A 165 8.32 6.93 -4.95
N ASP A 166 7.58 5.85 -4.68
CA ASP A 166 8.17 4.58 -4.26
C ASP A 166 7.25 3.38 -4.60
N THR A 167 7.84 2.21 -4.72
CA THR A 167 7.12 0.95 -4.96
C THR A 167 6.43 0.45 -3.69
N VAL A 168 5.51 -0.49 -3.84
CA VAL A 168 4.89 -1.19 -2.71
C VAL A 168 5.96 -1.85 -1.82
N LYS A 169 5.76 -1.72 -0.50
CA LYS A 169 6.56 -2.37 0.54
C LYS A 169 5.70 -3.32 1.37
N LEU A 170 6.35 -4.10 2.23
CA LEU A 170 5.72 -5.02 3.16
C LEU A 170 5.98 -4.60 4.60
N PHE A 171 4.93 -4.22 5.31
CA PHE A 171 4.97 -3.96 6.74
C PHE A 171 4.81 -5.26 7.53
N CYS A 172 5.67 -5.45 8.53
CA CYS A 172 5.58 -6.57 9.47
C CYS A 172 5.03 -6.09 10.82
N PRO A 173 3.86 -6.59 11.27
CA PRO A 173 3.30 -6.23 12.56
C PRO A 173 4.09 -6.81 13.75
N SER A 174 4.90 -7.86 13.53
CA SER A 174 5.69 -8.51 14.58
C SER A 174 6.89 -7.67 15.01
N CYS A 175 7.65 -7.12 14.05
CA CYS A 175 8.82 -6.28 14.34
C CYS A 175 8.62 -4.78 14.12
N LEU A 176 7.44 -4.37 13.65
CA LEU A 176 7.10 -2.97 13.36
C LEU A 176 8.06 -2.29 12.38
N ASP A 177 8.41 -3.00 11.31
CA ASP A 177 9.37 -2.52 10.31
C ASP A 177 8.87 -2.83 8.90
N VAL A 178 9.42 -2.14 7.91
CA VAL A 178 9.01 -2.19 6.50
C VAL A 178 10.11 -2.79 5.64
N TYR A 179 9.73 -3.68 4.72
CA TYR A 179 10.65 -4.44 3.88
C TYR A 179 10.28 -4.30 2.40
N VAL A 180 11.29 -4.42 1.54
CA VAL A 180 11.07 -4.58 0.10
C VAL A 180 10.57 -6.01 -0.15
N PRO A 181 9.53 -6.20 -0.98
CA PRO A 181 9.09 -7.54 -1.37
C PRO A 181 10.27 -8.34 -1.98
N PRO A 182 10.44 -9.62 -1.62
CA PRO A 182 11.62 -10.39 -2.03
C PRO A 182 11.64 -10.71 -3.53
N ASN A 183 10.48 -10.78 -4.18
CA ASN A 183 10.38 -11.02 -5.62
C ASN A 183 10.37 -9.68 -6.38
N SER A 184 11.25 -9.56 -7.38
CA SER A 184 11.41 -8.33 -8.16
C SER A 184 10.18 -7.95 -8.99
N ARG A 185 9.26 -8.88 -9.25
CA ARG A 185 8.00 -8.58 -9.97
C ARG A 185 7.13 -7.53 -9.28
N PHE A 186 7.29 -7.35 -7.97
CA PHE A 186 6.55 -6.33 -7.20
C PHE A 186 7.23 -4.95 -7.24
N GLN A 187 8.41 -4.82 -7.85
CA GLN A 187 9.12 -3.54 -7.97
C GLN A 187 8.54 -2.62 -9.04
N THR A 188 7.61 -3.12 -9.86
CA THR A 188 6.86 -2.30 -10.84
C THR A 188 5.54 -1.77 -10.26
N VAL A 189 5.10 -2.27 -9.10
CA VAL A 189 3.83 -1.87 -8.49
C VAL A 189 4.05 -0.67 -7.57
N ASP A 190 3.31 0.40 -7.83
CA ASP A 190 3.37 1.62 -7.05
C ASP A 190 2.85 1.42 -5.61
N GLY A 191 3.56 1.97 -4.63
CA GLY A 191 3.16 1.90 -3.23
C GLY A 191 1.94 2.77 -2.91
N ALA A 192 1.73 3.86 -3.67
CA ALA A 192 0.59 4.76 -3.50
C ALA A 192 -0.74 4.02 -3.65
N PHE A 193 -0.80 2.95 -4.45
CA PHE A 193 -2.00 2.14 -4.66
C PHE A 193 -2.46 1.34 -3.42
N PHE A 194 -1.60 1.26 -2.39
CA PHE A 194 -1.93 0.71 -1.08
C PHE A 194 -1.99 1.80 -0.01
N GLY A 195 -1.21 2.86 -0.21
CA GLY A 195 -1.15 4.01 0.68
C GLY A 195 -0.53 3.72 2.04
N ARG A 196 -0.42 4.78 2.84
CA ARG A 196 0.18 4.71 4.18
C ARG A 196 -0.80 4.25 5.27
N THR A 197 -2.10 4.36 5.00
CA THR A 197 -3.16 4.20 6.03
C THR A 197 -3.60 2.76 6.23
N PHE A 198 -3.67 1.98 5.16
CA PHE A 198 -4.29 0.65 5.14
C PHE A 198 -3.78 -0.27 6.27
N GLY A 199 -2.45 -0.41 6.41
CA GLY A 199 -1.87 -1.34 7.39
C GLY A 199 -2.24 -1.01 8.85
N ALA A 200 -2.31 0.27 9.21
CA ALA A 200 -2.71 0.68 10.55
C ALA A 200 -4.22 0.47 10.77
N LEU A 201 -5.04 0.83 9.79
CA LEU A 201 -6.49 0.62 9.85
C LEU A 201 -6.84 -0.86 9.96
N PHE A 202 -6.12 -1.73 9.23
CA PHE A 202 -6.27 -3.17 9.27
C PHE A 202 -6.09 -3.73 10.69
N LEU A 203 -4.99 -3.36 11.36
CA LEU A 203 -4.68 -3.84 12.72
C LEU A 203 -5.66 -3.31 13.78
N LEU A 204 -6.22 -2.12 13.58
CA LEU A 204 -7.26 -1.56 14.44
C LEU A 204 -8.63 -2.19 14.21
N THR A 205 -8.91 -2.60 12.97
CA THR A 205 -10.19 -3.23 12.59
C THR A 205 -10.25 -4.69 13.02
N PHE A 206 -9.11 -5.39 12.97
CA PHE A 206 -9.00 -6.81 13.29
C PHE A 206 -8.01 -7.08 14.45
N PRO A 207 -8.24 -6.52 15.65
CA PRO A 207 -7.34 -6.70 16.78
C PRO A 207 -7.21 -8.17 17.21
N GLU A 208 -8.23 -9.00 16.92
CA GLU A 208 -8.30 -10.42 17.28
C GLU A 208 -7.37 -11.33 16.50
N TYR A 209 -6.71 -10.85 15.44
CA TYR A 209 -5.74 -11.65 14.73
C TYR A 209 -4.54 -11.95 15.62
N ASP A 210 -4.19 -13.22 15.77
CA ASP A 210 -3.01 -13.62 16.51
C ASP A 210 -1.75 -13.37 15.67
N LEU A 211 -1.04 -12.29 15.98
CA LEU A 211 0.20 -11.86 15.32
C LEU A 211 1.42 -12.62 15.83
N THR A 212 1.26 -13.41 16.90
CA THR A 212 2.32 -14.26 17.46
C THR A 212 2.44 -15.58 16.73
N LYS A 213 1.39 -16.00 16.02
CA LYS A 213 1.41 -17.22 15.21
C LYS A 213 2.47 -17.14 14.12
N ARG A 214 3.20 -18.24 13.98
CA ARG A 214 4.25 -18.39 12.99
C ARG A 214 3.60 -18.70 11.64
N GLY A 215 4.18 -18.21 10.55
CA GLY A 215 3.66 -18.47 9.20
C GLY A 215 3.44 -19.96 8.91
N ALA A 216 4.22 -20.85 9.53
CA ALA A 216 4.10 -22.31 9.43
C ALA A 216 2.83 -22.90 10.07
N ASP A 217 2.28 -22.28 11.11
CA ASP A 217 1.15 -22.83 11.88
C ASP A 217 -0.20 -22.62 11.15
N VAL A 218 -0.20 -21.78 10.10
CA VAL A 218 -1.36 -21.42 9.28
C VAL A 218 -1.79 -22.56 8.35
N LEU A 219 -0.84 -23.38 7.88
CA LEU A 219 -1.13 -24.58 7.08
C LEU A 219 -1.95 -25.64 7.86
N SER A 220 -2.06 -25.49 9.18
CA SER A 220 -2.75 -26.43 10.06
C SER A 220 -4.24 -26.09 10.29
N THR A 221 -4.81 -25.11 9.59
CA THR A 221 -6.25 -24.73 9.68
C THR A 221 -6.71 -24.39 11.11
N THR A 222 -5.80 -23.91 11.97
CA THR A 222 -6.15 -23.54 13.35
C THR A 222 -6.59 -22.08 13.41
N ASN A 223 -7.74 -21.83 14.04
CA ASN A 223 -8.38 -20.51 14.17
C ASN A 223 -7.37 -19.40 14.50
N SER A 224 -7.19 -18.41 13.61
CA SER A 224 -6.24 -17.28 13.76
C SER A 224 -6.60 -16.32 14.89
N LYS A 225 -7.71 -16.57 15.61
CA LYS A 225 -8.24 -15.67 16.63
C LYS A 225 -7.58 -15.88 18.00
N VAL A 226 -7.29 -14.76 18.65
CA VAL A 226 -6.89 -14.68 20.05
C VAL A 226 -8.06 -15.10 20.97
N PRO A 227 -7.82 -15.89 22.02
CA PRO A 227 -8.82 -16.15 23.07
C PRO A 227 -9.25 -14.87 23.82
N ASP A 228 -10.53 -14.79 24.20
CA ASP A 228 -11.12 -13.59 24.81
C ASP A 228 -10.59 -13.25 26.22
N ASP A 229 -9.95 -14.18 26.91
CA ASP A 229 -9.38 -14.00 28.24
C ASP A 229 -8.03 -13.25 28.23
N GLU A 230 -7.50 -12.95 27.05
CA GLU A 230 -6.22 -12.29 26.89
C GLU A 230 -6.31 -10.78 27.17
N ARG A 231 -5.31 -10.25 27.88
CA ARG A 231 -5.28 -8.83 28.28
C ARG A 231 -5.23 -7.90 27.06
N ILE A 232 -6.06 -6.86 27.06
CA ILE A 232 -6.07 -5.78 26.06
C ILE A 232 -5.37 -4.55 26.64
N ILE A 233 -4.54 -3.89 25.84
CA ILE A 233 -3.84 -2.64 26.15
C ILE A 233 -4.03 -1.69 24.95
N ASN A 234 -4.57 -0.49 25.21
CA ASN A 234 -4.88 0.51 24.18
C ASN A 234 -5.65 -0.06 22.96
N GLY A 235 -6.59 -0.97 23.19
CA GLY A 235 -7.41 -1.57 22.12
C GLY A 235 -6.75 -2.71 21.32
N MET A 236 -5.52 -3.12 21.65
CA MET A 236 -4.87 -4.31 21.07
C MET A 236 -4.57 -5.35 22.15
N TYR A 237 -4.61 -6.64 21.81
CA TYR A 237 -4.15 -7.68 22.73
C TYR A 237 -2.68 -7.51 23.06
N ALA A 238 -2.33 -7.61 24.34
CA ALA A 238 -0.98 -7.36 24.86
C ALA A 238 0.09 -8.24 24.15
N LYS A 239 -0.28 -9.47 23.78
CA LYS A 239 0.57 -10.40 23.02
C LYS A 239 0.80 -9.98 21.56
N ASN A 240 -0.15 -9.25 20.95
CA ASN A 240 -0.08 -8.78 19.57
C ASN A 240 0.73 -7.48 19.44
N ILE A 241 0.94 -6.76 20.52
CA ILE A 241 1.86 -5.62 20.52
C ILE A 241 3.24 -6.19 20.20
N ALA A 242 3.84 -5.86 19.04
CA ALA A 242 5.21 -6.16 18.63
C ALA A 242 5.84 -7.49 19.13
N PRO A 243 5.24 -8.67 18.87
CA PRO A 243 5.71 -9.95 19.41
C PRO A 243 7.13 -10.35 18.99
N GLY A 244 7.68 -9.76 17.93
CA GLY A 244 9.04 -10.01 17.44
C GLY A 244 10.10 -9.04 17.95
N LEU A 245 9.79 -8.22 18.96
CA LEU A 245 10.70 -7.27 19.61
C LEU A 245 10.92 -7.62 21.09
N GLY A 246 12.04 -7.15 21.65
CA GLY A 246 12.41 -7.39 23.04
C GLY A 246 13.35 -8.58 23.26
N ARG A 247 13.53 -8.94 24.53
CA ARG A 247 14.48 -9.99 24.95
C ARG A 247 14.17 -11.32 24.26
N GLY A 248 15.21 -12.01 23.80
CA GLY A 248 15.09 -13.28 23.07
C GLY A 248 14.86 -13.15 21.56
N HIS A 249 14.40 -11.99 21.08
CA HIS A 249 14.17 -11.70 19.66
C HIS A 249 15.21 -10.75 19.03
N ILE A 250 16.24 -10.40 19.81
CA ILE A 250 17.39 -9.61 19.37
C ILE A 250 18.55 -10.54 19.04
N TYR A 251 19.05 -10.44 17.81
CA TYR A 251 20.20 -11.22 17.36
C TYR A 251 21.46 -10.86 18.15
N GLU A 252 22.09 -11.87 18.77
CA GLU A 252 23.34 -11.74 19.51
C GLU A 252 24.53 -12.19 18.65
N PRO A 253 25.36 -11.28 18.11
CA PRO A 253 26.52 -11.66 17.32
C PRO A 253 27.57 -12.36 18.20
N LYS A 254 28.05 -13.53 17.75
CA LYS A 254 29.08 -14.32 18.43
C LYS A 254 30.18 -14.72 17.44
N ILE A 255 31.44 -14.63 17.88
CA ILE A 255 32.62 -15.08 17.12
C ILE A 255 33.36 -16.10 17.99
N TYR A 256 33.59 -17.31 17.46
CA TYR A 256 34.15 -18.44 18.21
C TYR A 256 33.42 -18.72 19.54
N GLY A 257 32.10 -18.48 19.59
CA GLY A 257 31.27 -18.67 20.78
C GLY A 257 31.24 -17.48 21.76
N PHE A 258 32.13 -16.49 21.59
CA PHE A 258 32.17 -15.31 22.45
C PHE A 258 31.30 -14.19 21.88
N LYS A 259 30.52 -13.53 22.75
CA LYS A 259 29.73 -12.36 22.36
C LYS A 259 30.64 -11.25 21.85
N VAL A 260 30.29 -10.64 20.73
CA VAL A 260 31.00 -9.47 20.23
C VAL A 260 30.74 -8.30 21.18
N SER A 261 31.82 -7.64 21.64
CA SER A 261 31.71 -6.49 22.53
C SER A 261 30.92 -5.35 21.87
N GLU A 262 30.06 -4.67 22.63
CA GLU A 262 29.37 -3.44 22.22
C GLU A 262 30.34 -2.31 21.83
N ARG A 263 31.56 -2.33 22.39
CA ARG A 263 32.59 -1.34 22.07
C ARG A 263 33.30 -1.62 20.74
N ALA A 264 33.10 -2.82 20.16
CA ALA A 264 33.73 -3.20 18.90
C ALA A 264 33.09 -2.43 17.74
N ARG A 265 33.88 -2.12 16.70
CA ARG A 265 33.38 -1.42 15.50
C ARG A 265 32.24 -2.19 14.82
N SER A 266 32.35 -3.51 14.79
CA SER A 266 31.36 -4.49 14.31
C SER A 266 30.47 -5.04 15.42
N GLY A 267 30.43 -4.37 16.58
CA GLY A 267 29.51 -4.69 17.66
C GLY A 267 28.05 -4.43 17.27
N PRO A 268 27.11 -4.96 18.06
CA PRO A 268 25.69 -4.72 17.82
C PRO A 268 25.39 -3.21 17.93
N ARG A 269 24.81 -2.62 16.88
CA ARG A 269 24.43 -1.21 16.83
C ARG A 269 22.91 -1.08 16.86
N MET A 270 22.44 0.02 17.45
CA MET A 270 21.03 0.41 17.46
C MET A 270 20.10 -0.68 18.02
N GLN A 271 20.55 -1.42 19.05
CA GLN A 271 19.71 -2.42 19.72
C GLN A 271 18.41 -1.82 20.27
N TRP A 272 18.45 -0.55 20.71
CA TRP A 272 17.30 0.22 21.18
C TRP A 272 16.13 0.29 20.20
N LEU A 273 16.36 0.17 18.89
CA LEU A 273 15.27 0.10 17.89
C LEU A 273 14.48 -1.21 17.98
N ARG A 274 15.03 -2.21 18.66
CA ARG A 274 14.49 -3.57 18.78
C ARG A 274 14.23 -3.97 20.24
N ASP A 275 14.47 -3.04 21.16
CA ASP A 275 14.19 -3.21 22.58
C ASP A 275 12.68 -3.06 22.82
N ARG A 276 12.22 -3.70 23.89
CA ARG A 276 10.85 -3.63 24.37
C ARG A 276 10.86 -3.72 25.89
N PRO A 277 9.98 -3.00 26.61
CA PRO A 277 9.86 -3.12 28.06
C PRO A 277 9.63 -4.57 28.50
N ASP A 278 10.24 -4.95 29.62
CA ASP A 278 10.04 -6.27 30.23
C ASP A 278 8.61 -6.39 30.80
N ASP A 279 8.05 -5.28 31.32
CA ASP A 279 6.65 -5.17 31.68
C ASP A 279 5.85 -4.41 30.59
N ILE A 280 4.92 -5.11 29.94
CA ILE A 280 4.09 -4.56 28.87
C ILE A 280 3.09 -3.52 29.44
N THR A 281 2.80 -3.51 30.75
CA THR A 281 1.89 -2.51 31.36
C THR A 281 2.42 -1.08 31.25
N GLU A 282 3.72 -0.91 31.02
CA GLU A 282 4.35 0.39 30.78
C GLU A 282 3.89 1.02 29.45
N LEU A 283 3.37 0.22 28.51
CA LEU A 283 2.85 0.70 27.23
C LEU A 283 1.37 1.14 27.32
N ASP A 284 0.73 1.01 28.48
CA ASP A 284 -0.68 1.41 28.69
C ASP A 284 -0.80 2.93 28.86
N GLU A 285 -0.74 3.64 27.73
CA GLU A 285 -0.82 5.10 27.65
C GLU A 285 -2.12 5.64 28.25
N ALA A 286 -3.25 4.93 28.05
CA ALA A 286 -4.53 5.33 28.61
C ALA A 286 -4.49 5.34 30.14
N ARG A 287 -4.06 4.23 30.77
CA ARG A 287 -3.89 4.17 32.23
C ARG A 287 -2.94 5.25 32.74
N LEU A 288 -1.79 5.43 32.09
CA LEU A 288 -0.79 6.44 32.48
C LEU A 288 -1.34 7.86 32.41
N TYR A 289 -2.19 8.16 31.42
CA TYR A 289 -2.84 9.46 31.29
C TYR A 289 -3.82 9.72 32.44
N HIS A 290 -4.69 8.76 32.76
CA HIS A 290 -5.65 8.88 33.87
C HIS A 290 -4.94 9.01 35.23
N GLU A 291 -3.85 8.27 35.45
CA GLU A 291 -3.04 8.40 36.67
C GLU A 291 -2.39 9.79 36.82
N GLN A 292 -2.01 10.42 35.70
CA GLN A 292 -1.39 11.75 35.68
C GLN A 292 -2.41 12.90 35.68
N ASN A 293 -3.64 12.64 35.23
CA ASN A 293 -4.70 13.63 35.07
C ASN A 293 -5.99 13.16 35.77
N PRO A 294 -5.97 12.95 37.11
CA PRO A 294 -7.12 12.42 37.84
C PRO A 294 -8.37 13.31 37.73
N ASP A 295 -8.19 14.62 37.53
CA ASP A 295 -9.28 15.61 37.43
C ASP A 295 -9.87 15.71 36.01
N SER A 296 -9.33 14.98 35.02
CA SER A 296 -9.79 15.09 33.62
C SER A 296 -11.11 14.38 33.31
N GLU A 297 -11.59 13.52 34.23
CA GLU A 297 -12.88 12.82 34.09
C GLU A 297 -14.08 13.72 34.48
N GLU A 298 -13.85 14.83 35.19
CA GLU A 298 -14.93 15.72 35.66
C GLU A 298 -15.44 16.70 34.57
N GLU A 299 -14.68 16.94 33.50
CA GLU A 299 -15.04 17.94 32.46
C GLU A 299 -15.79 17.36 31.24
N ASP A 300 -15.76 16.04 31.02
CA ASP A 300 -16.31 15.45 29.79
C ASP A 300 -17.84 15.21 29.87
N ASP A 301 -18.44 15.17 31.06
CA ASP A 301 -19.90 15.00 31.23
C ASP A 301 -20.70 16.32 31.20
N GLU A 302 -20.08 17.47 31.48
CA GLU A 302 -20.77 18.78 31.48
C GLU A 302 -20.73 19.52 30.12
N SER A 303 -19.88 19.10 29.17
CA SER A 303 -19.67 19.85 27.93
C SER A 303 -20.45 19.36 26.69
N MET A 304 -21.22 18.27 26.82
CA MET A 304 -22.08 17.77 25.72
C MET A 304 -23.45 18.46 25.61
N ALA A 305 -23.74 19.44 26.45
CA ALA A 305 -24.93 20.26 26.33
C ALA A 305 -24.56 21.74 26.33
N VAL A 306 -24.34 22.29 25.13
CA VAL A 306 -24.80 23.61 24.64
C VAL A 306 -23.91 24.06 23.48
N ASN A 307 -24.53 24.09 22.29
CA ASN A 307 -24.06 24.76 21.06
C ASN A 307 -22.89 24.13 20.28
N GLY A 308 -23.13 22.99 19.63
CA GLY A 308 -22.90 22.75 18.19
C GLY A 308 -21.71 23.36 17.44
N ARG A 309 -20.55 23.57 18.07
CA ARG A 309 -19.29 23.92 17.40
C ARG A 309 -18.16 23.09 17.99
N ALA A 310 -17.62 22.18 17.18
CA ALA A 310 -16.43 21.42 17.52
C ALA A 310 -15.24 22.38 17.72
N LEU A 311 -14.80 22.54 18.97
CA LEU A 311 -13.50 23.13 19.27
C LEU A 311 -12.44 22.09 18.92
N VAL A 312 -11.68 22.37 17.87
CA VAL A 312 -10.44 21.63 17.54
C VAL A 312 -9.51 21.74 18.75
N ARG A 313 -9.40 20.67 19.56
CA ARG A 313 -8.39 20.58 20.63
C ARG A 313 -7.00 20.64 19.98
N ARG A 314 -6.28 21.74 20.22
CA ARG A 314 -4.85 21.86 19.88
C ARG A 314 -4.08 20.82 20.69
N ARG A 315 -3.37 19.91 20.01
CA ARG A 315 -2.34 19.07 20.65
C ARG A 315 -1.32 19.97 21.36
N LEU A 316 -1.16 19.82 22.67
CA LEU A 316 -0.01 20.39 23.38
C LEU A 316 1.25 19.55 23.11
N PRO A 317 2.44 20.18 23.01
CA PRO A 317 3.68 19.50 22.66
C PRO A 317 4.24 18.75 23.87
N GLY A 318 4.22 17.42 23.83
CA GLY A 318 4.66 16.57 24.93
C GLY A 318 5.38 15.30 24.48
N ASN A 319 6.28 15.39 23.49
CA ASN A 319 7.23 14.31 23.25
C ASN A 319 8.33 14.38 24.32
N ALA A 320 8.27 13.51 25.33
CA ALA A 320 9.42 13.14 26.14
C ALA A 320 10.41 12.31 25.30
N ARG A 321 11.02 12.95 24.28
CA ARG A 321 12.30 12.46 23.75
C ARG A 321 13.35 12.78 24.80
N LEU A 322 14.01 11.74 25.30
CA LEU A 322 15.20 11.86 26.13
C LEU A 322 16.14 12.93 25.55
N ARG A 323 16.51 13.89 26.41
CA ARG A 323 17.58 14.85 26.17
C ARG A 323 18.85 14.12 25.72
N GLN A 324 19.18 14.19 24.43
CA GLN A 324 20.54 14.00 23.96
C GLN A 324 21.06 15.36 23.48
N ARG A 325 22.15 15.81 24.12
CA ARG A 325 22.80 17.11 23.89
C ARG A 325 23.03 17.36 22.39
N GLN A 326 22.49 18.47 21.89
CA GLN A 326 22.95 19.08 20.65
C GLN A 326 24.36 19.64 20.84
N ASN A 327 25.28 19.22 19.98
CA ASN A 327 26.36 20.05 19.45
C ASN A 327 26.94 19.36 18.20
N HIS A 328 26.29 19.53 17.06
CA HIS A 328 26.87 19.98 15.78
C HIS A 328 25.85 19.77 14.64
N SER A 329 25.68 20.81 13.85
CA SER A 329 24.93 20.87 12.60
C SER A 329 25.50 19.92 11.53
N GLY A 330 24.69 18.98 11.05
CA GLY A 330 24.95 18.17 9.85
C GLY A 330 23.92 17.07 9.66
N SER A 331 23.28 16.99 8.48
CA SER A 331 22.35 15.92 8.11
C SER A 331 23.05 14.55 8.05
N PRO A 332 22.47 13.45 8.56
CA PRO A 332 23.14 12.16 8.68
C PRO A 332 23.20 11.32 7.39
N MET A 333 22.83 11.87 6.22
CA MET A 333 22.73 11.12 4.96
C MET A 333 23.53 11.74 3.80
N ALA A 334 24.69 12.36 4.08
CA ALA A 334 25.64 12.71 3.03
C ALA A 334 26.70 11.60 2.91
N LEU A 335 26.48 10.65 2.00
CA LEU A 335 27.53 9.72 1.57
C LEU A 335 28.55 10.51 0.75
N SER A 336 29.73 10.74 1.32
CA SER A 336 30.88 11.21 0.54
C SER A 336 31.45 10.01 -0.23
N ALA A 337 31.34 10.05 -1.55
CA ALA A 337 32.04 9.14 -2.44
C ALA A 337 33.53 9.51 -2.44
N ASN A 338 34.32 8.86 -1.58
CA ASN A 338 35.77 8.88 -1.72
C ASN A 338 36.20 7.61 -2.45
N GLY A 339 36.76 7.83 -3.64
CA GLY A 339 37.31 6.81 -4.51
C GLY A 339 38.44 6.03 -3.85
N ALA A 340 38.43 4.73 -4.08
CA ALA A 340 39.63 3.92 -4.01
C ALA A 340 40.36 4.10 -5.35
N GLU A 341 41.44 4.87 -5.35
CA GLU A 341 42.47 4.71 -6.36
C GLU A 341 43.09 3.33 -6.15
N SER A 342 42.96 2.48 -7.16
CA SER A 342 43.68 1.22 -7.22
C SER A 342 45.05 1.52 -7.80
N GLU A 343 46.10 1.31 -7.00
CA GLU A 343 47.44 1.16 -7.55
C GLU A 343 47.46 -0.08 -8.44
N LEU A 344 47.62 0.15 -9.74
CA LEU A 344 48.44 -0.61 -10.69
C LEU A 344 48.64 0.21 -11.97
#